data_AF-A0ABD3F0L1-F1
#
_entry.id   AF-A0ABD3F0L1-F1
#
_cell.length_a   1.000
_cell.length_b   1.000
_cell.length_c   1.000
_cell.angle_alpha   90.00
_cell.angle_beta   90.00
_cell.angle_gamma   90.00
#
_symmetry.space_group_name_H-M   'P 1'
#
loop_
_entity.id
_entity.type
_entity.pdbx_description
1 polymer ?
#
loop_
_entity_poly.entity_id
_entity_poly.type
_entity_poly.pdbx_seq_one_letter_code
_entity_poly.pdbx_strand_id
1 'polypeptide(L)'
;MCGSVLISFSVRQSNQHSAIRQRALQGDDIQLFHLSIRDDVARRVSIASTEVWGRRAELILAEIRENQEEKKSISVDISELTLLEPIKLLPEGETKNRALKCVGWRNTADGTPNGPREPEKDMNCTEIVPNNASGYCEVADTKTGEHFQVMRKASNILRNRVPFRCANAPAFARFRVEAHAATENTSSLLNVANQDLLPRDGIVMVVYPKLIPSAYATIRALRDVLGCSLPIEIWFRPDEMKDPKALNPLRNLSQNSSISFHPIADPVAKRFVAKIYAIRHSFFDRVLFLDADNVPVRDPSFLFNSSEFLKTGALFWPDFWHPDSTIFGLHSRSLLWELLDMPFVDMFEQESGQLLVDRRLHAAPLDVVFFYATHDPNFLVHYKLAWGDKDLFRLAWLKLNATFYMVETPPAMAGLVTEFSAFCGMTMVQHDTEGKVLFLHRNKHKLSGKSDTNSSEARTFSPSADAYPDPAIWTHLLSFDGNFSRDQYVVQAFTTPLNFTAKQKCFGRRSLRYSPQFHVQAVADLSFAHLETDLRQFAKEATELYLH
;
A
#
# COMPACT_ATOMS: atom_id res chain seq x y z
N MET A 1 -32.65 33.00 48.10
CA MET A 1 -32.09 34.33 47.81
C MET A 1 -31.02 34.17 46.73
N CYS A 2 -30.96 35.05 45.74
CA CYS A 2 -29.92 35.01 44.71
C CYS A 2 -28.54 35.36 45.31
N GLY A 3 -27.49 34.75 44.76
CA GLY A 3 -26.10 35.04 45.11
C GLY A 3 -25.18 34.63 43.96
N SER A 4 -24.90 35.57 43.05
CA SER A 4 -24.07 35.34 41.88
C SER A 4 -22.59 35.28 42.27
N VAL A 5 -21.84 34.28 41.77
CA VAL A 5 -20.37 34.25 41.85
C VAL A 5 -19.80 34.56 40.47
N LEU A 6 -19.08 35.68 40.37
CA LEU A 6 -18.27 36.04 39.21
C LEU A 6 -16.94 35.29 39.23
N ILE A 7 -16.53 34.72 38.10
CA ILE A 7 -15.14 34.35 37.82
C ILE A 7 -14.71 35.08 36.56
N SER A 8 -13.62 35.85 36.66
CA SER A 8 -13.09 36.70 35.60
C SER A 8 -12.09 35.95 34.71
N PHE A 9 -12.03 36.34 33.43
CA PHE A 9 -10.89 36.05 32.56
C PHE A 9 -10.20 37.34 32.12
N SER A 10 -8.88 37.34 32.21
CA SER A 10 -8.02 38.46 31.82
C SER A 10 -7.67 38.37 30.33
N VAL A 11 -7.78 39.49 29.61
CA VAL A 11 -7.22 39.66 28.26
C VAL A 11 -6.06 40.65 28.35
N ARG A 12 -4.86 40.24 27.94
CA ARG A 12 -3.71 41.15 27.76
C ARG A 12 -3.60 41.58 26.30
N GLN A 13 -3.45 42.88 26.06
CA GLN A 13 -3.05 43.47 24.79
C GLN A 13 -1.56 43.83 24.79
N SER A 14 -0.92 43.75 23.63
CA SER A 14 0.20 44.60 23.18
C SER A 14 0.38 44.39 21.66
N ASN A 15 -0.12 45.28 20.80
CA ASN A 15 0.55 46.48 20.26
C ASN A 15 1.90 46.23 19.55
N GLN A 16 1.98 46.54 18.24
CA GLN A 16 2.67 47.74 17.72
C GLN A 16 2.35 48.04 16.23
N HIS A 17 2.36 49.35 15.91
CA HIS A 17 2.37 50.11 14.63
C HIS A 17 2.65 49.38 13.30
N SER A 18 2.12 49.76 12.11
CA SER A 18 1.60 51.05 11.57
C SER A 18 0.61 50.80 10.37
N ALA A 19 0.10 51.73 9.51
CA ALA A 19 0.32 53.16 9.24
C ALA A 19 -0.87 53.87 8.49
N ILE A 20 -0.91 55.21 8.57
CA ILE A 20 -1.27 56.24 7.54
C ILE A 20 -2.69 56.30 6.87
N ARG A 21 -3.31 57.49 7.05
CA ARG A 21 -4.39 58.21 6.27
C ARG A 21 -5.80 57.59 6.18
N GLN A 22 -6.81 58.20 6.85
CA GLN A 22 -7.57 59.43 6.50
C GLN A 22 -8.56 59.30 5.31
N ARG A 23 -9.87 59.26 5.63
CA ARG A 23 -10.84 60.34 5.34
C ARG A 23 -12.14 60.13 6.12
N ALA A 24 -12.74 61.22 6.58
CA ALA A 24 -14.08 61.24 7.16
C ALA A 24 -15.10 61.69 6.10
N LEU A 25 -16.40 61.52 6.38
CA LEU A 25 -17.41 62.59 6.47
C LEU A 25 -18.84 61.98 6.57
N GLN A 26 -19.64 62.54 7.48
CA GLN A 26 -21.10 62.82 7.43
C GLN A 26 -22.09 61.74 6.90
N GLY A 27 -23.30 61.60 7.47
CA GLY A 27 -23.97 62.41 8.49
C GLY A 27 -25.26 61.73 9.00
N ASP A 28 -26.05 62.48 9.76
CA ASP A 28 -27.14 61.99 10.60
C ASP A 28 -28.37 61.46 9.84
N ASP A 29 -29.09 60.51 10.46
CA ASP A 29 -30.54 60.66 10.62
C ASP A 29 -31.08 59.83 11.82
N ILE A 30 -32.10 60.35 12.51
CA ILE A 30 -32.71 59.76 13.70
C ILE A 30 -34.22 59.62 13.47
N GLN A 31 -34.81 58.43 13.65
CA GLN A 31 -36.12 58.28 14.32
C GLN A 31 -36.54 56.83 14.68
N LEU A 32 -36.93 56.67 15.96
CA LEU A 32 -38.03 55.86 16.51
C LEU A 32 -38.08 54.31 16.35
N PHE A 33 -37.62 53.63 17.42
CA PHE A 33 -38.32 52.59 18.19
C PHE A 33 -39.19 51.51 17.48
N HIS A 34 -38.74 50.25 17.55
CA HIS A 34 -39.46 49.23 18.35
C HIS A 34 -38.54 48.07 18.78
N LEU A 35 -38.85 47.41 19.91
CA LEU A 35 -38.01 46.37 20.53
C LEU A 35 -38.07 45.02 19.79
N SER A 36 -36.93 44.32 19.72
CA SER A 36 -36.84 42.94 20.23
C SER A 36 -35.38 42.50 20.44
N ILE A 37 -35.12 41.78 21.54
CA ILE A 37 -33.80 41.24 21.88
C ILE A 37 -33.59 39.92 21.13
N ARG A 38 -32.68 39.92 20.15
CA ARG A 38 -32.01 38.73 19.60
C ARG A 38 -30.86 39.19 18.69
N ASP A 39 -29.62 38.92 19.12
CA ASP A 39 -28.45 38.57 18.28
C ASP A 39 -27.13 38.93 19.00
N ASP A 40 -26.63 38.03 19.86
CA ASP A 40 -25.21 38.04 20.25
C ASP A 40 -24.66 36.66 20.71
N VAL A 41 -25.20 35.56 20.17
CA VAL A 41 -24.73 34.18 20.46
C VAL A 41 -24.34 33.42 19.18
N ALA A 42 -24.72 33.92 18.01
CA ALA A 42 -24.52 33.25 16.72
C ALA A 42 -23.12 33.46 16.11
N ARG A 43 -22.03 33.20 16.86
CA ARG A 43 -20.65 33.17 16.30
C ARG A 43 -19.64 32.38 17.16
N ARG A 44 -19.69 31.04 17.10
CA ARG A 44 -18.56 30.06 17.19
C ARG A 44 -19.05 28.59 17.39
N VAL A 45 -19.66 27.99 16.38
CA VAL A 45 -19.80 26.51 16.26
C VAL A 45 -19.63 26.11 14.78
N SER A 46 -19.06 24.92 14.53
CA SER A 46 -18.84 24.39 13.18
C SER A 46 -20.16 24.05 12.45
N ILE A 47 -20.19 24.28 11.13
CA ILE A 47 -21.41 24.35 10.31
C ILE A 47 -22.02 22.96 9.98
N ALA A 48 -21.31 21.85 10.23
CA ALA A 48 -21.77 20.52 9.85
C ALA A 48 -22.87 19.90 10.75
N SER A 49 -23.15 20.46 11.94
CA SER A 49 -24.08 19.86 12.91
C SER A 49 -25.44 20.54 13.03
N THR A 50 -25.73 21.63 12.32
CA THR A 50 -26.97 22.41 12.52
C THR A 50 -28.15 21.95 11.67
N GLU A 51 -27.95 21.49 10.42
CA GLU A 51 -29.05 21.13 9.52
C GLU A 51 -29.83 19.87 9.96
N VAL A 52 -29.13 18.85 10.48
CA VAL A 52 -29.75 17.59 10.92
C VAL A 52 -30.60 17.79 12.18
N TRP A 53 -30.18 18.68 13.07
CA TRP A 53 -30.91 19.00 14.30
C TRP A 53 -32.12 19.90 14.04
N GLY A 54 -32.03 20.82 13.09
CA GLY A 54 -33.15 21.69 12.69
C GLY A 54 -34.40 20.91 12.27
N ARG A 55 -34.26 19.99 11.31
CA ARG A 55 -35.40 19.23 10.77
C ARG A 55 -36.08 18.32 11.80
N ARG A 56 -35.32 17.77 12.75
CA ARG A 56 -35.88 16.90 13.80
C ARG A 56 -36.57 17.70 14.91
N ALA A 57 -36.08 18.91 15.21
CA ALA A 57 -36.76 19.85 16.08
C ALA A 57 -38.07 20.38 15.45
N GLU A 58 -38.08 20.66 14.14
CA GLU A 58 -39.29 21.05 13.42
C GLU A 58 -40.37 19.97 13.40
N LEU A 59 -40.00 18.69 13.23
CA LEU A 59 -40.95 17.57 13.33
C LEU A 59 -41.57 17.45 14.73
N ILE A 60 -40.76 17.55 15.79
CA ILE A 60 -41.26 17.53 17.17
C ILE A 60 -42.16 18.74 17.45
N LEU A 61 -41.82 19.92 16.91
CA LEU A 61 -42.65 21.13 17.02
C LEU A 61 -43.94 21.05 16.19
N ALA A 62 -43.95 20.31 15.08
CA ALA A 62 -45.16 20.02 14.31
C ALA A 62 -46.09 19.06 15.08
N GLU A 63 -45.55 17.99 15.66
CA GLU A 63 -46.32 17.00 16.41
C GLU A 63 -46.85 17.57 17.75
N ILE A 64 -46.14 18.51 18.37
CA ILE A 64 -46.65 19.33 19.49
C ILE A 64 -47.75 20.31 19.04
N ARG A 65 -47.71 20.82 17.80
CA ARG A 65 -48.76 21.70 17.26
C ARG A 65 -50.03 20.94 16.86
N GLU A 66 -49.91 19.74 16.28
CA GLU A 66 -51.07 18.91 15.94
C GLU A 66 -51.81 18.40 17.19
N ASN A 67 -51.11 18.17 18.31
CA ASN A 67 -51.71 17.74 19.57
C ASN A 67 -52.27 18.88 20.46
N GLN A 68 -52.44 20.11 19.94
CA GLN A 68 -53.02 21.22 20.72
C GLN A 68 -54.57 21.24 20.77
N GLU A 69 -55.28 20.42 20.00
CA GLU A 69 -56.76 20.37 20.04
C GLU A 69 -57.36 19.33 21.00
N GLU A 70 -56.58 18.37 21.52
CA GLU A 70 -57.01 17.50 22.63
C GLU A 70 -56.20 17.74 23.90
N LYS A 71 -56.87 18.11 25.00
CA LYS A 71 -56.26 18.22 26.35
C LYS A 71 -55.94 16.84 26.94
N LYS A 72 -54.91 16.17 26.43
CA LYS A 72 -54.25 15.04 27.09
C LYS A 72 -52.90 15.47 27.65
N SER A 73 -52.71 15.28 28.96
CA SER A 73 -51.40 15.43 29.58
C SER A 73 -50.52 14.24 29.18
N ILE A 74 -49.70 14.41 28.14
CA ILE A 74 -48.66 13.44 27.79
C ILE A 74 -47.51 13.64 28.78
N SER A 75 -47.43 12.80 29.80
CA SER A 75 -46.24 12.65 30.62
C SER A 75 -45.19 11.90 29.82
N VAL A 76 -44.40 12.61 29.01
CA VAL A 76 -43.20 12.02 28.40
C VAL A 76 -42.21 11.75 29.53
N ASP A 77 -41.87 10.48 29.74
CA ASP A 77 -40.81 10.11 30.68
C ASP A 77 -39.46 10.48 30.06
N ILE A 78 -38.87 11.56 30.57
CA ILE A 78 -37.60 12.11 30.07
C ILE A 78 -36.41 11.17 30.40
N SER A 79 -36.62 10.11 31.18
CA SER A 79 -35.57 9.11 31.46
C SER A 79 -35.17 8.25 30.24
N GLU A 80 -36.04 8.08 29.23
CA GLU A 80 -35.66 7.45 27.94
C GLU A 80 -34.95 8.43 27.00
N LEU A 81 -34.98 9.74 27.31
CA LEU A 81 -34.29 10.81 26.56
C LEU A 81 -32.90 11.11 27.12
N THR A 82 -32.21 10.09 27.66
CA THR A 82 -30.75 10.10 27.64
C THR A 82 -30.29 10.16 26.20
N LEU A 83 -30.00 11.38 25.74
CA LEU A 83 -29.24 11.66 24.53
C LEU A 83 -27.93 10.86 24.61
N LEU A 84 -27.93 9.67 24.00
CA LEU A 84 -26.75 8.82 23.91
C LEU A 84 -25.66 9.65 23.24
N GLU A 85 -24.64 10.05 24.01
CA GLU A 85 -23.46 10.70 23.46
C GLU A 85 -22.96 9.85 22.29
N PRO A 86 -22.67 10.45 21.12
CA PRO A 86 -22.20 9.68 19.99
C PRO A 86 -20.97 8.89 20.40
N ILE A 87 -21.05 7.56 20.24
CA ILE A 87 -19.99 6.60 20.61
C ILE A 87 -18.67 7.14 20.08
N LYS A 88 -17.66 7.22 20.94
CA LYS A 88 -16.42 7.95 20.64
C LYS A 88 -15.63 7.22 19.55
N LEU A 89 -14.85 7.95 18.75
CA LEU A 89 -13.81 7.29 17.96
C LEU A 89 -12.72 6.79 18.91
N LEU A 90 -12.10 5.66 18.57
CA LEU A 90 -10.91 5.21 19.29
C LEU A 90 -9.79 6.26 19.06
N PRO A 91 -9.18 6.86 20.10
CA PRO A 91 -8.28 8.01 19.94
C PRO A 91 -7.08 7.71 19.02
N GLU A 92 -6.78 8.61 18.07
CA GLU A 92 -5.63 8.47 17.15
C GLU A 92 -4.30 8.46 17.92
N GLY A 93 -3.35 7.62 17.51
CA GLY A 93 -2.03 7.52 18.14
C GLY A 93 -2.03 6.93 19.57
N GLU A 94 -3.17 6.51 20.12
CA GLU A 94 -3.22 5.93 21.47
C GLU A 94 -2.60 4.51 21.49
N THR A 95 -1.46 4.40 22.17
CA THR A 95 -0.70 3.17 22.44
C THR A 95 -1.16 2.43 23.70
N LYS A 96 -2.25 2.89 24.34
CA LYS A 96 -2.82 2.28 25.55
C LYS A 96 -3.41 0.91 25.22
N ASN A 97 -2.91 -0.14 25.87
CA ASN A 97 -3.52 -1.47 25.79
C ASN A 97 -4.86 -1.50 26.57
N ARG A 98 -5.98 -1.61 25.83
CA ARG A 98 -7.36 -1.57 26.35
C ARG A 98 -7.99 -2.97 26.40
N ALA A 99 -8.79 -3.22 27.42
CA ALA A 99 -9.47 -4.50 27.62
C ALA A 99 -10.81 -4.55 26.84
N LEU A 100 -10.71 -4.43 25.52
CA LEU A 100 -11.86 -4.28 24.62
C LEU A 100 -12.67 -5.57 24.46
N LYS A 101 -14.00 -5.44 24.44
CA LYS A 101 -14.95 -6.50 24.09
C LYS A 101 -15.92 -6.00 23.02
N CYS A 102 -16.24 -6.82 22.04
CA CYS A 102 -17.24 -6.48 21.02
C CYS A 102 -18.64 -6.36 21.64
N VAL A 103 -19.38 -5.32 21.26
CA VAL A 103 -20.79 -5.10 21.60
C VAL A 103 -21.68 -5.51 20.41
N GLY A 104 -21.38 -5.02 19.20
CA GLY A 104 -22.13 -5.36 17.99
C GLY A 104 -21.76 -4.51 16.78
N TRP A 105 -22.43 -4.75 15.66
CA TRP A 105 -22.45 -3.88 14.48
C TRP A 105 -23.54 -2.82 14.62
N ARG A 106 -23.18 -1.58 14.27
CA ARG A 106 -24.04 -0.40 14.29
C ARG A 106 -24.23 0.12 12.88
N ASN A 107 -25.40 -0.12 12.30
CA ASN A 107 -25.69 0.24 10.92
C ASN A 107 -25.96 1.74 10.74
N THR A 108 -25.55 2.30 9.61
CA THR A 108 -25.78 3.71 9.26
C THR A 108 -26.25 3.86 7.82
N ALA A 109 -27.09 4.86 7.59
CA ALA A 109 -27.61 5.25 6.29
C ALA A 109 -26.53 5.93 5.40
N ASP A 110 -26.94 6.38 4.21
CA ASP A 110 -26.15 7.18 3.25
C ASP A 110 -24.85 6.52 2.74
N GLY A 111 -24.65 5.22 2.99
CA GLY A 111 -23.47 4.49 2.54
C GLY A 111 -22.17 4.84 3.28
N THR A 112 -22.24 5.62 4.36
CA THR A 112 -21.09 6.14 5.12
C THR A 112 -21.18 5.72 6.60
N PRO A 113 -20.06 5.35 7.25
CA PRO A 113 -20.04 5.00 8.68
C PRO A 113 -20.43 6.16 9.61
N ASN A 114 -20.49 7.40 9.09
CA ASN A 114 -20.91 8.60 9.83
C ASN A 114 -22.36 9.01 9.56
N GLY A 115 -23.12 8.21 8.79
CA GLY A 115 -24.50 8.50 8.44
C GLY A 115 -25.47 8.35 9.63
N PRO A 116 -26.73 8.77 9.46
CA PRO A 116 -27.79 8.53 10.45
C PRO A 116 -27.87 7.06 10.86
N ARG A 117 -28.10 6.80 12.15
CA ARG A 117 -28.19 5.43 12.69
C ARG A 117 -29.47 4.73 12.26
N GLU A 118 -29.34 3.45 11.93
CA GLU A 118 -30.43 2.54 11.57
C GLU A 118 -30.43 1.33 12.54
N PRO A 119 -30.92 1.48 13.79
CA PRO A 119 -30.80 0.46 14.83
C PRO A 119 -31.50 -0.85 14.49
N GLU A 120 -32.54 -0.82 13.65
CA GLU A 120 -33.27 -1.98 13.17
C GLU A 120 -32.47 -2.88 12.22
N LYS A 121 -31.29 -2.42 11.78
CA LYS A 121 -30.31 -3.17 10.96
C LYS A 121 -29.01 -3.47 11.72
N ASP A 122 -28.97 -3.23 13.02
CA ASP A 122 -27.86 -3.65 13.86
C ASP A 122 -27.75 -5.18 13.90
N MET A 123 -26.53 -5.68 14.08
CA MET A 123 -26.22 -7.10 14.09
C MET A 123 -25.31 -7.44 15.26
N ASN A 124 -25.37 -8.66 15.77
CA ASN A 124 -24.48 -9.11 16.82
C ASN A 124 -23.05 -9.39 16.28
N CYS A 125 -22.08 -9.49 17.19
CA CYS A 125 -20.66 -9.67 16.84
C CYS A 125 -20.36 -10.86 15.89
N THR A 126 -21.20 -11.90 15.92
CA THR A 126 -21.01 -13.17 15.21
C THR A 126 -21.79 -13.30 13.89
N GLU A 127 -22.49 -12.26 13.46
CA GLU A 127 -23.17 -12.21 12.16
C GLU A 127 -22.23 -11.75 11.04
N ILE A 128 -22.60 -11.97 9.77
CA ILE A 128 -21.85 -11.46 8.61
C ILE A 128 -22.52 -10.18 8.17
N VAL A 129 -21.82 -9.05 8.29
CA VAL A 129 -22.32 -7.75 7.81
C VAL A 129 -22.36 -7.76 6.28
N PRO A 130 -23.48 -7.39 5.63
CA PRO A 130 -23.59 -7.32 4.18
C PRO A 130 -22.57 -6.36 3.55
N ASN A 131 -22.10 -6.66 2.33
CA ASN A 131 -21.09 -5.80 1.69
C ASN A 131 -21.61 -4.39 1.37
N ASN A 132 -22.90 -4.28 1.04
CA ASN A 132 -23.59 -3.02 0.78
C ASN A 132 -23.97 -2.23 2.06
N ALA A 133 -23.85 -2.81 3.26
CA ALA A 133 -24.10 -2.09 4.50
C ALA A 133 -22.98 -1.08 4.82
N SER A 134 -23.35 0.00 5.51
CA SER A 134 -22.45 1.01 6.08
C SER A 134 -22.66 1.10 7.58
N GLY A 135 -21.61 1.45 8.33
CA GLY A 135 -21.65 1.49 9.78
C GLY A 135 -20.30 1.19 10.42
N TYR A 136 -20.33 0.80 11.69
CA TYR A 136 -19.13 0.53 12.48
C TYR A 136 -19.36 -0.61 13.47
N CYS A 137 -18.28 -1.21 13.94
CA CYS A 137 -18.31 -2.12 15.08
C CYS A 137 -18.14 -1.31 16.38
N GLU A 138 -19.04 -1.54 17.33
CA GLU A 138 -18.93 -0.99 18.67
C GLU A 138 -18.14 -1.95 19.56
N VAL A 139 -17.15 -1.42 20.28
CA VAL A 139 -16.40 -2.12 21.32
C VAL A 139 -16.47 -1.35 22.64
N ALA A 140 -16.56 -2.07 23.76
CA ALA A 140 -16.53 -1.52 25.10
C ALA A 140 -15.22 -1.88 25.81
N ASP A 141 -14.58 -0.91 26.46
CA ASP A 141 -13.44 -1.14 27.36
C ASP A 141 -13.95 -1.64 28.71
N THR A 142 -13.74 -2.92 28.98
CA THR A 142 -14.27 -3.59 30.19
C THR A 142 -13.70 -3.07 31.51
N LYS A 143 -12.66 -2.22 31.47
CA LYS A 143 -12.08 -1.58 32.67
C LYS A 143 -12.63 -0.18 32.94
N THR A 144 -12.93 0.60 31.91
CA THR A 144 -13.37 2.00 32.06
C THR A 144 -14.86 2.21 31.79
N GLY A 145 -15.53 1.25 31.15
CA GLY A 145 -16.91 1.41 30.68
C GLY A 145 -17.03 2.36 29.49
N GLU A 146 -15.92 2.73 28.83
CA GLU A 146 -15.94 3.56 27.63
C GLU A 146 -16.30 2.74 26.39
N HIS A 147 -17.09 3.33 25.48
CA HIS A 147 -17.49 2.71 24.23
C HIS A 147 -16.85 3.43 23.04
N PHE A 148 -16.36 2.64 22.07
CA PHE A 148 -15.64 3.14 20.90
C PHE A 148 -16.19 2.56 19.59
N GLN A 149 -16.18 3.38 18.53
CA GLN A 149 -16.38 2.95 17.16
C GLN A 149 -15.06 2.48 16.55
N VAL A 150 -15.05 1.29 15.97
CA VAL A 150 -13.91 0.72 15.22
C VAL A 150 -14.40 -0.06 13.99
N MET A 151 -13.50 -0.43 13.09
CA MET A 151 -13.79 -1.09 11.81
C MET A 151 -14.86 -0.34 11.00
N ARG A 152 -14.72 0.99 10.88
CA ARG A 152 -15.69 1.90 10.29
C ARG A 152 -15.74 1.71 8.77
N LYS A 153 -16.85 1.14 8.30
CA LYS A 153 -17.02 0.66 6.93
C LYS A 153 -18.08 1.47 6.17
N ALA A 154 -17.69 2.00 5.01
CA ALA A 154 -18.63 2.50 4.01
C ALA A 154 -19.18 1.35 3.14
N SER A 155 -20.26 1.61 2.40
CA SER A 155 -20.89 0.59 1.55
C SER A 155 -19.96 0.20 0.38
N ASN A 156 -19.92 -1.11 0.10
CA ASN A 156 -19.18 -1.73 -1.03
C ASN A 156 -17.65 -1.47 -1.08
N ILE A 157 -17.00 -1.08 0.02
CA ILE A 157 -15.52 -0.88 0.04
C ILE A 157 -14.72 -2.19 0.07
N LEU A 158 -15.31 -3.29 0.57
CA LEU A 158 -14.61 -4.56 0.65
C LEU A 158 -14.79 -5.34 -0.64
N ARG A 159 -13.70 -5.99 -1.08
CA ARG A 159 -13.72 -6.86 -2.26
C ARG A 159 -14.70 -8.01 -2.03
N ASN A 160 -15.43 -8.38 -3.08
CA ASN A 160 -16.48 -9.41 -3.02
C ASN A 160 -15.99 -10.69 -2.33
N ARG A 161 -16.89 -11.28 -1.50
CA ARG A 161 -16.65 -12.50 -0.71
C ARG A 161 -15.59 -12.38 0.40
N VAL A 162 -15.27 -11.16 0.87
CA VAL A 162 -14.58 -10.97 2.16
C VAL A 162 -15.63 -10.99 3.28
N PRO A 163 -15.61 -11.97 4.21
CA PRO A 163 -16.52 -11.96 5.35
C PRO A 163 -16.13 -10.87 6.34
N PHE A 164 -17.08 -10.03 6.74
CA PHE A 164 -16.88 -8.99 7.75
C PHE A 164 -17.76 -9.29 8.97
N ARG A 165 -17.18 -9.21 10.17
CA ARG A 165 -17.80 -9.55 11.45
C ARG A 165 -17.20 -8.68 12.56
N CYS A 166 -18.01 -8.19 13.49
CA CYS A 166 -17.50 -7.40 14.61
C CYS A 166 -16.79 -8.21 15.71
N ALA A 167 -16.88 -9.55 15.69
CA ALA A 167 -16.08 -10.41 16.57
C ALA A 167 -14.57 -10.13 16.51
N ASN A 168 -14.06 -9.66 15.36
CA ASN A 168 -12.65 -9.31 15.17
C ASN A 168 -12.30 -7.90 15.68
N ALA A 169 -13.28 -7.04 15.95
CA ALA A 169 -13.09 -5.64 16.30
C ALA A 169 -12.14 -5.39 17.51
N PRO A 170 -12.19 -6.17 18.60
CA PRO A 170 -11.27 -5.99 19.73
C PRO A 170 -9.81 -6.35 19.42
N ALA A 171 -9.56 -7.19 18.42
CA ALA A 171 -8.21 -7.54 17.98
C ALA A 171 -7.73 -6.57 16.89
N PHE A 172 -8.61 -6.16 15.97
CA PHE A 172 -8.34 -5.10 15.00
C PHE A 172 -7.93 -3.79 15.70
N ALA A 173 -8.65 -3.37 16.74
CA ALA A 173 -8.35 -2.17 17.53
C ALA A 173 -7.02 -2.23 18.30
N ARG A 174 -6.54 -3.44 18.64
CA ARG A 174 -5.23 -3.64 19.30
C ARG A 174 -4.05 -3.69 18.33
N PHE A 175 -4.29 -4.03 17.05
CA PHE A 175 -3.25 -4.16 16.04
C PHE A 175 -2.29 -2.95 15.99
N ARG A 176 -2.83 -1.72 16.04
CA ARG A 176 -2.02 -0.49 16.05
C ARG A 176 -1.11 -0.34 17.29
N VAL A 177 -1.55 -0.85 18.45
CA VAL A 177 -0.79 -0.84 19.70
C VAL A 177 0.33 -1.88 19.63
N GLU A 178 0.00 -3.06 19.12
CA GLU A 178 0.95 -4.16 18.92
C GLU A 178 2.00 -3.80 17.83
N ALA A 179 1.60 -3.06 16.79
CA ALA A 179 2.49 -2.48 15.78
C ALA A 179 3.45 -1.43 16.36
N HIS A 180 3.00 -0.61 17.32
CA HIS A 180 3.87 0.34 18.01
C HIS A 180 4.85 -0.40 18.95
N ALA A 181 4.39 -1.40 19.70
CA ALA A 181 5.27 -2.22 20.54
C ALA A 181 6.35 -2.97 19.71
N ALA A 182 6.09 -3.26 18.43
CA ALA A 182 7.08 -3.82 17.53
C ALA A 182 8.24 -2.83 17.20
N THR A 183 8.02 -1.51 17.27
CA THR A 183 9.10 -0.52 17.06
C THR A 183 9.97 -0.34 18.30
N GLU A 184 9.39 -0.43 19.50
CA GLU A 184 10.13 -0.31 20.77
C GLU A 184 11.04 -1.53 21.00
N ASN A 185 10.63 -2.71 20.53
CA ASN A 185 11.42 -3.95 20.57
C ASN A 185 12.47 -4.05 19.46
N THR A 186 12.92 -2.93 18.86
CA THR A 186 14.00 -2.89 17.86
C THR A 186 15.31 -3.39 18.49
N SER A 187 15.47 -4.70 18.45
CA SER A 187 16.73 -5.37 18.72
C SER A 187 17.71 -4.90 17.64
N SER A 188 18.88 -4.39 18.04
CA SER A 188 19.94 -3.96 17.12
C SER A 188 20.07 -4.97 15.98
N LEU A 189 19.80 -4.56 14.74
CA LEU A 189 19.69 -5.49 13.61
C LEU A 189 20.92 -6.40 13.55
N LEU A 190 20.66 -7.70 13.51
CA LEU A 190 21.73 -8.68 13.45
C LEU A 190 22.59 -8.44 12.21
N ASN A 191 23.90 -8.65 12.38
CA ASN A 191 24.93 -8.53 11.36
C ASN A 191 25.18 -7.11 10.82
N VAL A 192 24.65 -6.05 11.43
CA VAL A 192 25.03 -4.66 11.10
C VAL A 192 26.43 -4.35 11.64
N ALA A 193 27.25 -3.70 10.81
CA ALA A 193 28.59 -3.23 11.17
C ALA A 193 28.51 -2.02 12.11
N ASN A 194 29.52 -1.85 12.96
CA ASN A 194 29.64 -0.66 13.81
C ASN A 194 29.72 0.61 12.92
N GLN A 195 29.12 1.72 13.37
CA GLN A 195 28.93 2.92 12.52
C GLN A 195 30.24 3.54 12.02
N ASP A 196 31.37 3.25 12.68
CA ASP A 196 32.72 3.72 12.31
C ASP A 196 33.33 3.01 11.09
N LEU A 197 32.71 1.92 10.59
CA LEU A 197 33.16 1.20 9.39
C LEU A 197 32.39 1.66 8.14
N LEU A 198 33.07 1.60 6.99
CA LEU A 198 32.41 1.79 5.70
C LEU A 198 31.27 0.76 5.54
N PRO A 199 30.06 1.18 5.15
CA PRO A 199 28.93 0.26 5.00
C PRO A 199 29.22 -0.77 3.91
N ARG A 200 28.83 -2.02 4.18
CA ARG A 200 28.86 -3.09 3.19
C ARG A 200 27.62 -3.00 2.31
N ASP A 201 27.85 -2.76 1.03
CA ASP A 201 26.82 -2.71 -0.01
C ASP A 201 26.69 -4.06 -0.68
N GLY A 202 25.47 -4.48 -1.01
CA GLY A 202 25.28 -5.68 -1.80
C GLY A 202 23.84 -5.91 -2.23
N ILE A 203 23.67 -6.94 -3.07
CA ILE A 203 22.38 -7.35 -3.63
C ILE A 203 21.85 -8.55 -2.83
N VAL A 204 20.59 -8.50 -2.42
CA VAL A 204 19.92 -9.61 -1.72
C VAL A 204 18.84 -10.18 -2.64
N MET A 205 18.90 -11.49 -2.88
CA MET A 205 17.93 -12.21 -3.72
C MET A 205 17.35 -13.40 -2.95
N VAL A 206 16.04 -13.62 -3.04
CA VAL A 206 15.41 -14.85 -2.54
C VAL A 206 15.12 -15.80 -3.69
N VAL A 207 15.50 -17.07 -3.54
CA VAL A 207 15.31 -18.11 -4.58
C VAL A 207 14.57 -19.34 -4.05
N TYR A 208 13.82 -19.96 -4.96
CA TYR A 208 13.16 -21.26 -4.79
C TYR A 208 13.21 -22.00 -6.15
N PRO A 209 12.91 -23.31 -6.26
CA PRO A 209 13.35 -24.12 -7.41
C PRO A 209 12.91 -23.63 -8.79
N LYS A 210 11.72 -23.02 -8.91
CA LYS A 210 11.22 -22.50 -10.20
C LYS A 210 11.83 -21.15 -10.62
N LEU A 211 12.56 -20.48 -9.73
CA LEU A 211 13.22 -19.20 -10.01
C LEU A 211 14.73 -19.35 -10.22
N ILE A 212 15.30 -20.55 -10.13
CA ILE A 212 16.74 -20.76 -10.35
C ILE A 212 17.20 -20.34 -11.76
N PRO A 213 16.48 -20.64 -12.87
CA PRO A 213 16.88 -20.18 -14.20
C PRO A 213 16.82 -18.65 -14.33
N SER A 214 15.78 -18.01 -13.77
CA SER A 214 15.71 -16.55 -13.68
C SER A 214 16.85 -15.96 -12.86
N ALA A 215 17.12 -16.46 -11.66
CA ALA A 215 18.21 -15.99 -10.81
C ALA A 215 19.57 -16.09 -11.51
N TYR A 216 19.84 -17.24 -12.14
CA TYR A 216 21.07 -17.45 -12.90
C TYR A 216 21.18 -16.45 -14.05
N ALA A 217 20.12 -16.26 -14.83
CA ALA A 217 20.11 -15.31 -15.95
C ALA A 217 20.29 -13.85 -15.49
N THR A 218 19.64 -13.44 -14.41
CA THR A 218 19.80 -12.11 -13.80
C THR A 218 21.22 -11.89 -13.29
N ILE A 219 21.85 -12.91 -12.67
CA ILE A 219 23.22 -12.81 -12.16
C ILE A 219 24.24 -12.79 -13.32
N ARG A 220 24.04 -13.59 -14.37
CA ARG A 220 24.86 -13.53 -15.59
C ARG A 220 24.75 -12.16 -16.27
N ALA A 221 23.55 -11.59 -16.38
CA ALA A 221 23.38 -10.23 -16.88
C ALA A 221 24.14 -9.21 -16.01
N LEU A 222 24.02 -9.28 -14.68
CA LEU A 222 24.78 -8.43 -13.75
C LEU A 222 26.30 -8.56 -13.94
N ARG A 223 26.85 -9.77 -14.05
CA ARG A 223 28.31 -10.00 -14.13
C ARG A 223 28.88 -9.79 -15.51
N ASP A 224 28.33 -10.45 -16.51
CA ASP A 224 28.95 -10.62 -17.82
C ASP A 224 28.51 -9.55 -18.83
N VAL A 225 27.27 -9.04 -18.71
CA VAL A 225 26.74 -7.98 -19.59
C VAL A 225 26.97 -6.59 -18.99
N LEU A 226 26.78 -6.43 -17.68
CA LEU A 226 26.83 -5.13 -17.00
C LEU A 226 28.14 -4.85 -16.24
N GLY A 227 28.98 -5.87 -16.01
CA GLY A 227 30.23 -5.71 -15.25
C GLY A 227 30.05 -5.36 -13.77
N CYS A 228 28.84 -5.54 -13.21
CA CYS A 228 28.52 -5.21 -11.83
C CYS A 228 29.32 -6.09 -10.87
N SER A 229 30.08 -5.47 -9.96
CA SER A 229 30.93 -6.16 -8.99
C SER A 229 30.32 -6.31 -7.59
N LEU A 230 29.11 -5.78 -7.35
CA LEU A 230 28.45 -5.83 -6.04
C LEU A 230 28.33 -7.28 -5.53
N PRO A 231 28.66 -7.58 -4.27
CA PRO A 231 28.48 -8.90 -3.70
C PRO A 231 26.99 -9.27 -3.61
N ILE A 232 26.68 -10.57 -3.72
CA ILE A 232 25.30 -11.07 -3.71
C ILE A 232 25.08 -12.04 -2.55
N GLU A 233 23.94 -11.92 -1.88
CA GLU A 233 23.40 -12.90 -0.95
C GLU A 233 22.21 -13.63 -1.58
N ILE A 234 22.33 -14.96 -1.72
CA ILE A 234 21.27 -15.85 -2.16
C ILE A 234 20.62 -16.49 -0.93
N TRP A 235 19.44 -16.00 -0.59
CA TRP A 235 18.63 -16.53 0.50
C TRP A 235 17.63 -17.57 -0.02
N PHE A 236 17.50 -18.71 0.65
CA PHE A 236 16.64 -19.81 0.20
C PHE A 236 16.07 -20.62 1.37
N ARG A 237 14.92 -21.26 1.16
CA ARG A 237 14.29 -22.16 2.14
C ARG A 237 14.70 -23.62 1.90
N PRO A 238 15.42 -24.30 2.82
CA PRO A 238 15.81 -25.70 2.64
C PRO A 238 14.62 -26.66 2.44
N ASP A 239 13.47 -26.40 3.09
CA ASP A 239 12.25 -27.20 2.96
C ASP A 239 11.53 -27.04 1.59
N GLU A 240 11.81 -25.94 0.88
CA GLU A 240 11.34 -25.73 -0.49
C GLU A 240 12.35 -26.27 -1.53
N MET A 241 13.64 -26.30 -1.20
CA MET A 241 14.74 -26.81 -2.04
C MET A 241 14.95 -28.33 -1.88
N LYS A 242 13.89 -29.10 -2.16
CA LYS A 242 13.86 -30.57 -1.97
C LYS A 242 14.94 -31.36 -2.72
N ASP A 243 15.41 -30.83 -3.85
CA ASP A 243 16.53 -31.40 -4.59
C ASP A 243 17.81 -30.58 -4.28
N PRO A 244 18.83 -31.18 -3.64
CA PRO A 244 20.10 -30.51 -3.37
C PRO A 244 20.79 -29.95 -4.62
N LYS A 245 20.56 -30.54 -5.80
CA LYS A 245 21.12 -30.06 -7.07
C LYS A 245 20.48 -28.77 -7.58
N ALA A 246 19.32 -28.37 -7.05
CA ALA A 246 18.62 -27.16 -7.50
C ALA A 246 19.45 -25.87 -7.34
N LEU A 247 20.47 -25.86 -6.46
CA LEU A 247 21.41 -24.73 -6.33
C LEU A 247 22.67 -24.85 -7.20
N ASN A 248 22.91 -25.96 -7.91
CA ASN A 248 24.13 -26.18 -8.71
C ASN A 248 24.44 -25.04 -9.71
N PRO A 249 23.46 -24.52 -10.48
CA PRO A 249 23.73 -23.41 -11.40
C PRO A 249 24.26 -22.16 -10.69
N LEU A 250 23.65 -21.79 -9.56
CA LEU A 250 24.08 -20.63 -8.78
C LEU A 250 25.43 -20.87 -8.08
N ARG A 251 25.67 -22.10 -7.61
CA ARG A 251 26.96 -22.51 -7.01
C ARG A 251 28.10 -22.49 -8.02
N ASN A 252 27.83 -22.78 -9.30
CA ASN A 252 28.80 -22.64 -10.37
C ASN A 252 29.24 -21.16 -10.51
N LEU A 253 28.29 -20.22 -10.57
CA LEU A 253 28.59 -18.77 -10.62
C LEU A 253 29.41 -18.27 -9.42
N SER A 254 29.18 -18.83 -8.23
CA SER A 254 29.90 -18.44 -7.01
C SER A 254 31.39 -18.83 -6.98
N GLN A 255 31.87 -19.67 -7.90
CA GLN A 255 33.29 -20.07 -7.95
C GLN A 255 34.22 -18.90 -8.29
N ASN A 256 33.73 -17.97 -9.14
CA ASN A 256 34.51 -16.85 -9.66
C ASN A 256 33.91 -15.47 -9.30
N SER A 257 32.93 -15.42 -8.39
CA SER A 257 32.26 -14.16 -8.02
C SER A 257 31.81 -14.15 -6.57
N SER A 258 31.72 -12.96 -5.97
CA SER A 258 31.34 -12.79 -4.57
C SER A 258 29.84 -13.06 -4.34
N ILE A 259 29.47 -14.34 -4.26
CA ILE A 259 28.11 -14.83 -4.00
C ILE A 259 28.12 -15.72 -2.75
N SER A 260 27.23 -15.43 -1.80
CA SER A 260 27.06 -16.21 -0.57
C SER A 260 25.66 -16.82 -0.48
N PHE A 261 25.50 -17.92 0.27
CA PHE A 261 24.27 -18.70 0.32
C PHE A 261 23.75 -18.83 1.76
N HIS A 262 22.50 -18.41 2.01
CA HIS A 262 21.94 -18.27 3.34
C HIS A 262 20.62 -19.05 3.50
N PRO A 263 20.59 -20.12 4.31
CA PRO A 263 19.36 -20.89 4.53
C PRO A 263 18.41 -20.19 5.51
N ILE A 264 17.16 -19.99 5.09
CA ILE A 264 16.07 -19.51 5.94
C ILE A 264 15.49 -20.70 6.72
N ALA A 265 15.87 -20.83 7.99
CA ALA A 265 15.34 -21.86 8.88
C ALA A 265 14.02 -21.47 9.57
N ASP A 266 13.72 -20.17 9.67
CA ASP A 266 12.56 -19.65 10.40
C ASP A 266 11.22 -20.17 9.81
N PRO A 267 10.31 -20.75 10.61
CA PRO A 267 9.06 -21.31 10.12
C PRO A 267 8.03 -20.28 9.63
N VAL A 268 8.12 -18.98 10.01
CA VAL A 268 7.19 -17.92 9.57
C VAL A 268 7.65 -17.27 8.26
N ALA A 269 8.95 -17.29 7.97
CA ALA A 269 9.59 -16.69 6.79
C ALA A 269 9.33 -17.49 5.49
N LYS A 270 8.06 -17.61 5.09
CA LYS A 270 7.57 -18.35 3.92
C LYS A 270 6.91 -17.43 2.91
N ARG A 271 6.95 -17.82 1.62
CA ARG A 271 6.37 -17.04 0.50
C ARG A 271 6.86 -15.57 0.56
N PHE A 272 5.94 -14.60 0.53
CA PHE A 272 6.19 -13.17 0.63
C PHE A 272 7.00 -12.75 1.87
N VAL A 273 6.90 -13.45 3.00
CA VAL A 273 7.67 -13.14 4.22
C VAL A 273 9.17 -13.43 4.04
N ALA A 274 9.54 -14.35 3.13
CA ALA A 274 10.93 -14.76 2.94
C ALA A 274 11.82 -13.59 2.46
N LYS A 275 11.31 -12.66 1.63
CA LYS A 275 12.09 -11.48 1.21
C LYS A 275 12.28 -10.46 2.33
N ILE A 276 11.23 -10.23 3.12
CA ILE A 276 11.30 -9.34 4.29
C ILE A 276 12.34 -9.89 5.29
N TYR A 277 12.31 -11.20 5.53
CA TYR A 277 13.30 -11.89 6.36
C TYR A 277 14.72 -11.72 5.80
N ALA A 278 14.95 -11.98 4.50
CA ALA A 278 16.26 -11.84 3.87
C ALA A 278 16.81 -10.41 3.97
N ILE A 279 15.99 -9.38 3.69
CA ILE A 279 16.38 -7.97 3.85
C ILE A 279 16.70 -7.65 5.32
N ARG A 280 15.84 -8.08 6.26
CA ARG A 280 16.01 -7.82 7.68
C ARG A 280 17.24 -8.51 8.28
N HIS A 281 17.62 -9.69 7.79
CA HIS A 281 18.70 -10.53 8.34
C HIS A 281 20.00 -10.55 7.52
N SER A 282 20.07 -9.79 6.42
CA SER A 282 21.27 -9.64 5.58
C SER A 282 22.55 -9.32 6.36
N PHE A 283 23.71 -9.70 5.82
CA PHE A 283 25.02 -9.28 6.30
C PHE A 283 25.49 -7.97 5.64
N PHE A 284 24.78 -7.45 4.63
CA PHE A 284 25.03 -6.10 4.10
C PHE A 284 24.37 -5.02 4.96
N ASP A 285 25.04 -3.90 5.12
CA ASP A 285 24.51 -2.74 5.85
C ASP A 285 23.53 -1.94 4.99
N ARG A 286 23.81 -1.89 3.67
CA ARG A 286 22.93 -1.29 2.66
C ARG A 286 22.58 -2.37 1.64
N VAL A 287 21.28 -2.62 1.46
CA VAL A 287 20.74 -3.72 0.67
C VAL A 287 20.00 -3.19 -0.54
N LEU A 288 20.44 -3.57 -1.74
CA LEU A 288 19.59 -3.60 -2.93
C LEU A 288 18.89 -4.95 -2.96
N PHE A 289 17.63 -5.01 -2.54
CA PHE A 289 16.85 -6.22 -2.78
C PHE A 289 16.48 -6.31 -4.26
N LEU A 290 16.53 -7.52 -4.81
CA LEU A 290 16.17 -7.80 -6.20
C LEU A 290 15.48 -9.17 -6.29
N ASP A 291 14.21 -9.20 -6.72
CA ASP A 291 13.52 -10.46 -7.03
C ASP A 291 14.27 -11.18 -8.17
N ALA A 292 14.29 -12.52 -8.13
CA ALA A 292 15.16 -13.31 -9.02
C ALA A 292 14.90 -13.14 -10.52
N ASP A 293 13.68 -12.72 -10.88
CA ASP A 293 13.23 -12.43 -12.23
C ASP A 293 13.07 -10.93 -12.52
N ASN A 294 13.80 -10.10 -11.76
CA ASN A 294 13.96 -8.67 -12.00
C ASN A 294 15.41 -8.37 -12.38
N VAL A 295 15.62 -7.91 -13.61
CA VAL A 295 16.97 -7.71 -14.17
C VAL A 295 17.22 -6.25 -14.48
N PRO A 296 18.39 -5.69 -14.10
CA PRO A 296 18.73 -4.33 -14.48
C PRO A 296 19.25 -4.24 -15.92
N VAL A 297 19.14 -3.05 -16.53
CA VAL A 297 19.66 -2.75 -17.90
C VAL A 297 20.96 -1.95 -17.89
N ARG A 298 21.44 -1.56 -16.71
CA ARG A 298 22.69 -0.84 -16.41
C ARG A 298 23.21 -1.35 -15.07
N ASP A 299 24.52 -1.26 -14.79
CA ASP A 299 25.04 -1.57 -13.45
C ASP A 299 24.30 -0.74 -12.38
N PRO A 300 23.62 -1.35 -11.40
CA PRO A 300 22.87 -0.62 -10.37
C PRO A 300 23.75 -0.08 -9.23
N SER A 301 25.08 -0.29 -9.26
CA SER A 301 26.00 0.14 -8.19
C SER A 301 25.94 1.64 -7.87
N PHE A 302 25.64 2.49 -8.85
CA PHE A 302 25.53 3.93 -8.65
C PHE A 302 24.42 4.34 -7.66
N LEU A 303 23.38 3.51 -7.49
CA LEU A 303 22.25 3.82 -6.60
C LEU A 303 22.70 4.00 -5.13
N PHE A 304 23.74 3.28 -4.69
CA PHE A 304 24.31 3.39 -3.34
C PHE A 304 24.96 4.75 -3.05
N ASN A 305 25.19 5.55 -4.11
CA ASN A 305 25.78 6.88 -4.06
C ASN A 305 24.86 7.96 -4.67
N SER A 306 23.59 7.63 -4.98
CA SER A 306 22.66 8.63 -5.52
C SER A 306 22.33 9.69 -4.47
N SER A 307 22.03 10.91 -4.93
CA SER A 307 21.74 12.04 -4.04
C SER A 307 20.53 11.75 -3.16
N GLU A 308 19.56 11.01 -3.71
CA GLU A 308 18.30 10.68 -3.06
C GLU A 308 18.53 9.63 -1.97
N PHE A 309 19.29 8.57 -2.28
CA PHE A 309 19.56 7.50 -1.31
C PHE A 309 20.44 7.97 -0.15
N LEU A 310 21.47 8.78 -0.43
CA LEU A 310 22.34 9.33 0.62
C LEU A 310 21.59 10.30 1.57
N LYS A 311 20.50 10.94 1.10
CA LYS A 311 19.65 11.82 1.93
C LYS A 311 18.63 11.05 2.77
N THR A 312 18.03 9.99 2.21
CA THR A 312 16.87 9.32 2.84
C THR A 312 17.20 7.98 3.48
N GLY A 313 18.27 7.31 3.05
CA GLY A 313 18.57 5.92 3.38
C GLY A 313 17.62 4.89 2.75
N ALA A 314 16.67 5.29 1.89
CA ALA A 314 15.75 4.36 1.24
C ALA A 314 15.27 4.86 -0.14
N LEU A 315 15.37 4.02 -1.16
CA LEU A 315 14.72 4.20 -2.47
C LEU A 315 13.65 3.12 -2.68
N PHE A 316 12.45 3.57 -3.06
CA PHE A 316 11.33 2.73 -3.44
C PHE A 316 10.86 3.06 -4.86
N TRP A 317 10.26 2.07 -5.51
CA TRP A 317 9.74 2.19 -6.86
C TRP A 317 8.21 2.10 -6.88
N PRO A 318 7.54 2.91 -7.71
CA PRO A 318 6.11 2.84 -7.88
C PRO A 318 5.70 1.55 -8.60
N ASP A 319 4.46 1.16 -8.37
CA ASP A 319 3.76 0.10 -9.09
C ASP A 319 2.79 0.65 -10.14
N PHE A 320 2.08 -0.23 -10.86
CA PHE A 320 1.04 0.17 -11.80
C PHE A 320 -0.18 0.80 -11.12
N TRP A 321 -0.35 0.64 -9.80
CA TRP A 321 -1.57 0.99 -9.09
C TRP A 321 -1.40 2.25 -8.24
N HIS A 322 -2.43 3.08 -8.24
CA HIS A 322 -2.60 4.21 -7.34
C HIS A 322 -4.05 4.19 -6.79
N PRO A 323 -4.39 5.00 -5.77
CA PRO A 323 -5.66 4.88 -5.03
C PRO A 323 -6.95 4.90 -5.87
N ASP A 324 -6.96 5.57 -7.03
CA ASP A 324 -8.11 5.63 -7.93
C ASP A 324 -8.19 4.46 -8.94
N SER A 325 -7.10 3.72 -9.13
CA SER A 325 -6.98 2.58 -10.06
C SER A 325 -6.64 1.25 -9.39
N THR A 326 -6.50 1.22 -8.06
CA THR A 326 -6.06 0.07 -7.28
C THR A 326 -6.97 -1.15 -7.42
N ILE A 327 -6.38 -2.27 -7.83
CA ILE A 327 -7.02 -3.59 -7.73
C ILE A 327 -6.79 -4.25 -6.37
N PHE A 328 -6.01 -3.62 -5.49
CA PHE A 328 -5.54 -4.18 -4.21
C PHE A 328 -6.23 -3.62 -2.97
N GLY A 329 -7.06 -2.58 -3.09
CA GLY A 329 -7.90 -2.07 -2.00
C GLY A 329 -7.23 -0.97 -1.16
N LEU A 330 -6.22 -0.30 -1.70
CA LEU A 330 -5.50 0.81 -1.07
C LEU A 330 -6.10 2.19 -1.44
N HIS A 331 -7.42 2.25 -1.57
CA HIS A 331 -8.15 3.50 -1.84
C HIS A 331 -8.44 4.28 -0.54
N SER A 332 -8.80 5.57 -0.65
CA SER A 332 -9.08 6.46 0.48
C SER A 332 -10.06 5.92 1.52
N ARG A 333 -11.09 5.16 1.11
CA ARG A 333 -12.12 4.57 2.00
C ARG A 333 -11.75 3.18 2.56
N SER A 334 -10.47 2.79 2.54
CA SER A 334 -10.05 1.45 2.97
C SER A 334 -9.98 1.32 4.50
N LEU A 335 -10.32 0.14 5.04
CA LEU A 335 -10.10 -0.18 6.45
C LEU A 335 -8.59 -0.23 6.82
N LEU A 336 -7.70 -0.23 5.82
CA LEU A 336 -6.26 -0.16 6.00
C LEU A 336 -5.84 1.03 6.87
N TRP A 337 -6.40 2.21 6.60
CA TRP A 337 -6.02 3.47 7.25
C TRP A 337 -6.39 3.47 8.73
N GLU A 338 -7.54 2.88 9.09
CA GLU A 338 -7.93 2.68 10.49
C GLU A 338 -7.09 1.58 11.17
N LEU A 339 -6.85 0.45 10.48
CA LEU A 339 -6.05 -0.67 11.01
C LEU A 339 -4.64 -0.22 11.39
N LEU A 340 -4.00 0.56 10.52
CA LEU A 340 -2.65 1.07 10.73
C LEU A 340 -2.62 2.34 11.60
N ASP A 341 -3.77 2.94 11.89
CA ASP A 341 -3.90 4.21 12.62
C ASP A 341 -3.09 5.32 11.89
N MET A 342 -3.46 5.55 10.63
CA MET A 342 -2.79 6.47 9.70
C MET A 342 -3.82 7.24 8.86
N PRO A 343 -3.55 8.50 8.48
CA PRO A 343 -4.32 9.17 7.45
C PRO A 343 -4.14 8.49 6.08
N PHE A 344 -5.10 8.67 5.19
CA PHE A 344 -4.95 8.29 3.78
C PHE A 344 -3.83 9.11 3.13
N VAL A 345 -2.96 8.42 2.37
CA VAL A 345 -1.88 9.04 1.60
C VAL A 345 -2.09 8.76 0.11
N ASP A 346 -2.35 9.81 -0.67
CA ASP A 346 -2.49 9.72 -2.12
C ASP A 346 -1.12 9.74 -2.82
N MET A 347 -0.63 8.53 -3.14
CA MET A 347 0.57 8.30 -3.92
C MET A 347 0.49 6.91 -4.59
N PHE A 348 1.40 6.59 -5.50
CA PHE A 348 1.50 5.23 -6.03
C PHE A 348 1.68 4.18 -4.93
N GLU A 349 1.08 3.00 -5.13
CA GLU A 349 1.51 1.80 -4.43
C GLU A 349 2.97 1.50 -4.77
N GLN A 350 3.69 0.87 -3.86
CA GLN A 350 5.06 0.44 -4.05
C GLN A 350 5.12 -0.92 -4.76
N GLU A 351 6.14 -1.14 -5.58
CA GLU A 351 6.58 -2.50 -5.96
C GLU A 351 7.70 -2.95 -5.03
N SER A 352 7.68 -4.21 -4.62
CA SER A 352 8.68 -4.85 -3.76
C SER A 352 9.66 -5.75 -4.52
N GLY A 353 9.51 -5.84 -5.85
CA GLY A 353 10.44 -6.53 -6.76
C GLY A 353 11.86 -5.99 -6.74
N GLN A 354 12.05 -4.75 -6.29
CA GLN A 354 13.31 -4.17 -5.91
C GLN A 354 13.10 -3.02 -4.93
N LEU A 355 14.03 -2.85 -4.01
CA LEU A 355 14.10 -1.71 -3.09
C LEU A 355 15.55 -1.53 -2.64
N LEU A 356 15.95 -0.31 -2.31
CA LEU A 356 17.28 -0.02 -1.78
C LEU A 356 17.12 0.56 -0.37
N VAL A 357 17.72 -0.06 0.65
CA VAL A 357 17.57 0.35 2.05
C VAL A 357 18.90 0.28 2.80
N ASP A 358 19.28 1.37 3.47
CA ASP A 358 20.26 1.38 4.55
C ASP A 358 19.58 0.84 5.83
N ARG A 359 19.90 -0.41 6.17
CA ARG A 359 19.30 -1.12 7.29
C ARG A 359 19.64 -0.45 8.63
N ARG A 360 20.77 0.25 8.71
CA ARG A 360 21.24 0.93 9.93
C ARG A 360 20.35 2.12 10.28
N LEU A 361 19.83 2.81 9.27
CA LEU A 361 18.90 3.93 9.41
C LEU A 361 17.46 3.45 9.59
N HIS A 362 17.08 2.34 8.95
CA HIS A 362 15.68 1.89 8.85
C HIS A 362 15.36 0.59 9.59
N ALA A 363 16.00 0.35 10.73
CA ALA A 363 15.75 -0.82 11.58
C ALA A 363 14.28 -0.93 12.04
N ALA A 364 13.77 0.10 12.71
CA ALA A 364 12.38 0.10 13.22
C ALA A 364 11.32 -0.02 12.09
N PRO A 365 11.45 0.66 10.93
CA PRO A 365 10.59 0.40 9.77
C PRO A 365 10.62 -1.07 9.32
N LEU A 366 11.79 -1.70 9.22
CA LEU A 366 11.91 -3.11 8.84
C LEU A 366 11.25 -4.07 9.86
N ASP A 367 11.30 -3.75 11.15
CA ASP A 367 10.59 -4.49 12.21
C ASP A 367 9.06 -4.38 12.05
N VAL A 368 8.55 -3.20 11.69
CA VAL A 368 7.12 -3.00 11.40
C VAL A 368 6.68 -3.73 10.14
N VAL A 369 7.50 -3.77 9.07
CA VAL A 369 7.22 -4.59 7.88
C VAL A 369 7.13 -6.07 8.24
N PHE A 370 8.05 -6.57 9.06
CA PHE A 370 8.03 -7.95 9.53
C PHE A 370 6.76 -8.23 10.35
N PHE A 371 6.43 -7.37 11.31
CA PHE A 371 5.18 -7.44 12.10
C PHE A 371 3.93 -7.47 11.20
N TYR A 372 3.79 -6.57 10.23
CA TYR A 372 2.65 -6.57 9.30
C TYR A 372 2.54 -7.87 8.49
N ALA A 373 3.67 -8.48 8.14
CA ALA A 373 3.72 -9.72 7.37
C ALA A 373 3.44 -10.97 8.24
N THR A 374 3.80 -10.96 9.52
CA THR A 374 3.74 -12.15 10.40
C THR A 374 2.66 -12.13 11.48
N HIS A 375 2.00 -10.99 11.74
CA HIS A 375 0.94 -10.88 12.76
C HIS A 375 -0.20 -11.88 12.52
N ASP A 376 -0.66 -12.56 13.58
CA ASP A 376 -1.78 -13.48 13.57
C ASP A 376 -2.87 -13.01 14.57
N PRO A 377 -4.14 -12.85 14.14
CA PRO A 377 -4.67 -13.03 12.79
C PRO A 377 -4.17 -11.96 11.81
N ASN A 378 -3.74 -12.36 10.60
CA ASN A 378 -3.28 -11.38 9.61
C ASN A 378 -4.46 -10.61 8.98
N PHE A 379 -4.78 -9.44 9.52
CA PHE A 379 -5.90 -8.61 9.06
C PHE A 379 -5.73 -8.09 7.64
N LEU A 380 -4.50 -7.79 7.21
CA LEU A 380 -4.19 -7.32 5.87
C LEU A 380 -4.58 -8.37 4.81
N VAL A 381 -4.27 -9.64 5.06
CA VAL A 381 -4.67 -10.78 4.23
C VAL A 381 -6.16 -11.09 4.38
N HIS A 382 -6.67 -11.17 5.62
CA HIS A 382 -8.05 -11.56 5.90
C HIS A 382 -9.08 -10.62 5.24
N TYR A 383 -8.87 -9.31 5.35
CA TYR A 383 -9.73 -8.29 4.74
C TYR A 383 -9.28 -7.86 3.33
N LYS A 384 -8.17 -8.43 2.80
CA LYS A 384 -7.58 -8.11 1.49
C LYS A 384 -7.24 -6.62 1.31
N LEU A 385 -6.70 -6.01 2.37
CA LEU A 385 -6.34 -4.59 2.47
C LEU A 385 -4.97 -4.29 1.86
N ALA A 386 -4.12 -5.31 1.72
CA ALA A 386 -2.87 -5.29 0.97
C ALA A 386 -2.70 -6.62 0.22
N TRP A 387 -1.69 -6.72 -0.65
CA TRP A 387 -1.37 -7.96 -1.39
C TRP A 387 0.08 -8.38 -1.16
N GLY A 388 0.27 -9.35 -0.26
CA GLY A 388 1.61 -9.84 0.07
C GLY A 388 2.46 -8.77 0.75
N ASP A 389 3.75 -8.78 0.45
CA ASP A 389 4.79 -7.86 0.92
C ASP A 389 4.84 -6.52 0.17
N LYS A 390 4.30 -6.49 -1.06
CA LYS A 390 4.27 -5.40 -2.04
C LYS A 390 4.43 -3.98 -1.46
N ASP A 391 3.43 -3.55 -0.70
CA ASP A 391 3.30 -2.17 -0.21
C ASP A 391 3.64 -2.04 1.28
N LEU A 392 4.04 -3.13 1.94
CA LEU A 392 4.25 -3.13 3.39
C LEU A 392 5.43 -2.24 3.81
N PHE A 393 6.48 -2.12 2.98
CA PHE A 393 7.60 -1.22 3.26
C PHE A 393 7.15 0.24 3.21
N ARG A 394 6.49 0.69 2.13
CA ARG A 394 5.91 2.04 2.05
C ARG A 394 4.99 2.34 3.24
N LEU A 395 4.10 1.43 3.61
CA LEU A 395 3.19 1.61 4.73
C LEU A 395 3.91 1.71 6.09
N ALA A 396 4.94 0.88 6.33
CA ALA A 396 5.74 0.95 7.55
C ALA A 396 6.56 2.25 7.65
N TRP A 397 7.18 2.69 6.55
CA TRP A 397 7.92 3.96 6.51
C TRP A 397 7.00 5.15 6.77
N LEU A 398 5.83 5.18 6.12
CA LEU A 398 4.81 6.21 6.35
C LEU A 398 4.29 6.20 7.80
N LYS A 399 4.06 5.02 8.42
CA LYS A 399 3.60 4.92 9.82
C LYS A 399 4.59 5.55 10.79
N LEU A 400 5.89 5.39 10.55
CA LEU A 400 6.95 5.89 11.42
C LEU A 400 7.50 7.26 11.02
N ASN A 401 6.94 7.89 9.98
CA ASN A 401 7.47 9.11 9.37
C ASN A 401 8.97 8.98 9.00
N ALA A 402 9.39 7.78 8.59
CA ALA A 402 10.76 7.49 8.21
C ALA A 402 11.03 7.98 6.78
N THR A 403 12.24 8.51 6.55
CA THR A 403 12.61 9.07 5.25
C THR A 403 12.76 8.00 4.17
N PHE A 404 12.17 8.23 3.01
CA PHE A 404 12.40 7.46 1.79
C PHE A 404 12.23 8.37 0.57
N TYR A 405 12.77 7.96 -0.57
CA TYR A 405 12.49 8.57 -1.87
C TYR A 405 11.69 7.57 -2.71
N MET A 406 10.51 7.97 -3.18
CA MET A 406 9.76 7.23 -4.18
C MET A 406 10.16 7.74 -5.56
N VAL A 407 10.58 6.86 -6.45
CA VAL A 407 10.88 7.22 -7.84
C VAL A 407 9.62 7.81 -8.49
N GLU A 408 9.73 9.04 -8.99
CA GLU A 408 8.59 9.82 -9.48
C GLU A 408 8.07 9.35 -10.85
N THR A 409 8.94 8.77 -11.69
CA THR A 409 8.58 8.30 -13.03
C THR A 409 7.67 7.06 -12.95
N PRO A 410 6.43 7.12 -13.47
CA PRO A 410 5.52 5.98 -13.44
C PRO A 410 6.10 4.75 -14.15
N PRO A 411 5.75 3.52 -13.77
CA PRO A 411 6.27 2.34 -14.44
C PRO A 411 5.84 2.26 -15.90
N ALA A 412 6.79 1.93 -16.77
CA ALA A 412 6.51 1.53 -18.14
C ALA A 412 6.26 0.00 -18.20
N MET A 413 5.96 -0.53 -19.37
CA MET A 413 5.75 -1.97 -19.58
C MET A 413 6.53 -2.45 -20.80
N ALA A 414 7.20 -3.59 -20.69
CA ALA A 414 7.83 -4.29 -21.81
C ALA A 414 6.96 -5.49 -22.21
N GLY A 415 6.79 -5.67 -23.52
CA GLY A 415 5.82 -6.61 -24.06
C GLY A 415 5.78 -6.66 -25.58
N LEU A 416 4.65 -7.15 -26.09
CA LEU A 416 4.38 -7.32 -27.52
C LEU A 416 3.21 -6.43 -27.96
N VAL A 417 3.34 -5.78 -29.12
CA VAL A 417 2.19 -5.21 -29.83
C VAL A 417 1.52 -6.34 -30.61
N THR A 418 0.21 -6.54 -30.41
CA THR A 418 -0.56 -7.55 -31.14
C THR A 418 -1.08 -6.99 -32.46
N GLU A 419 -1.48 -7.88 -33.38
CA GLU A 419 -2.06 -7.52 -34.68
C GLU A 419 -3.28 -6.58 -34.57
N PHE A 420 -4.00 -6.62 -33.44
CA PHE A 420 -5.16 -5.76 -33.16
C PHE A 420 -4.79 -4.40 -32.54
N SER A 421 -3.51 -3.99 -32.60
CA SER A 421 -3.00 -2.76 -32.00
C SER A 421 -3.23 -2.65 -30.48
N ALA A 422 -3.25 -3.79 -29.79
CA ALA A 422 -3.21 -3.87 -28.33
C ALA A 422 -1.77 -4.08 -27.86
N PHE A 423 -1.40 -3.50 -26.71
CA PHE A 423 -0.10 -3.73 -26.09
C PHE A 423 -0.23 -4.75 -24.96
N CYS A 424 0.37 -5.93 -25.15
CA CYS A 424 0.45 -6.98 -24.14
C CYS A 424 1.79 -6.91 -23.38
N GLY A 425 1.82 -6.13 -22.30
CA GLY A 425 2.91 -6.10 -21.33
C GLY A 425 2.94 -7.35 -20.45
N MET A 426 4.13 -7.90 -20.29
CA MET A 426 4.41 -9.08 -19.45
C MET A 426 5.49 -8.80 -18.40
N THR A 427 6.23 -7.71 -18.59
CA THR A 427 7.34 -7.26 -17.76
C THR A 427 7.10 -5.79 -17.37
N MET A 428 7.18 -5.48 -16.08
CA MET A 428 7.17 -4.11 -15.59
C MET A 428 8.55 -3.47 -15.84
N VAL A 429 8.54 -2.21 -16.25
CA VAL A 429 9.74 -1.43 -16.53
C VAL A 429 9.80 -0.28 -15.54
N GLN A 430 10.90 -0.17 -14.81
CA GLN A 430 11.07 0.82 -13.75
C GLN A 430 12.36 1.61 -13.96
N HIS A 431 12.32 2.86 -13.51
CA HIS A 431 13.30 3.90 -13.86
C HIS A 431 14.23 4.22 -12.68
N ASP A 432 15.36 4.87 -12.92
CA ASP A 432 16.14 5.51 -11.87
C ASP A 432 15.56 6.88 -11.47
N THR A 433 16.25 7.60 -10.58
CA THR A 433 15.84 8.93 -10.11
C THR A 433 15.99 10.03 -11.18
N GLU A 434 16.60 9.73 -12.33
CA GLU A 434 16.67 10.59 -13.51
C GLU A 434 15.62 10.21 -14.59
N GLY A 435 14.72 9.27 -14.29
CA GLY A 435 13.68 8.79 -15.20
C GLY A 435 14.18 7.89 -16.33
N LYS A 436 15.43 7.42 -16.28
CA LYS A 436 15.99 6.49 -17.28
C LYS A 436 15.67 5.06 -16.88
N VAL A 437 15.32 4.22 -17.86
CA VAL A 437 15.04 2.79 -17.60
C VAL A 437 16.21 2.14 -16.86
N LEU A 438 15.90 1.43 -15.77
CA LEU A 438 16.89 0.71 -14.96
C LEU A 438 16.53 -0.75 -14.74
N PHE A 439 15.26 -1.10 -14.48
CA PHE A 439 14.84 -2.46 -14.11
C PHE A 439 13.75 -3.02 -15.03
N LEU A 440 13.84 -4.32 -15.32
CA LEU A 440 12.87 -5.12 -16.07
C LEU A 440 12.39 -6.32 -15.22
N HIS A 441 11.22 -6.20 -14.60
CA HIS A 441 10.66 -7.20 -13.70
C HIS A 441 9.65 -8.12 -14.43
N ARG A 442 10.00 -9.39 -14.66
CA ARG A 442 9.19 -10.40 -15.37
C ARG A 442 7.97 -10.89 -14.58
N ASN A 443 6.95 -10.05 -14.42
CA ASN A 443 5.73 -10.41 -13.68
C ASN A 443 4.91 -11.54 -14.34
N LYS A 444 5.23 -11.95 -15.58
CA LYS A 444 4.67 -13.07 -16.35
C LYS A 444 5.82 -13.77 -17.08
N HIS A 445 5.62 -15.05 -17.45
CA HIS A 445 6.61 -15.85 -18.21
C HIS A 445 8.03 -15.77 -17.62
N LYS A 446 8.13 -16.20 -16.36
CA LYS A 446 9.40 -16.44 -15.66
C LYS A 446 10.22 -17.44 -16.46
N LEU A 447 11.52 -17.18 -16.57
CA LEU A 447 12.45 -18.02 -17.32
C LEU A 447 12.52 -19.43 -16.71
N SER A 448 12.42 -20.45 -17.57
CA SER A 448 12.41 -21.86 -17.19
C SER A 448 13.65 -22.62 -17.66
N GLY A 449 14.31 -22.13 -18.72
CA GLY A 449 15.39 -22.82 -19.42
C GLY A 449 14.97 -24.11 -20.13
N LYS A 450 13.66 -24.41 -20.22
CA LYS A 450 13.12 -25.68 -20.69
C LYS A 450 12.12 -25.48 -21.81
N SER A 451 12.30 -26.16 -22.93
CA SER A 451 11.31 -26.18 -24.00
C SER A 451 10.03 -26.83 -23.49
N ASP A 452 8.91 -26.15 -23.67
CA ASP A 452 7.62 -26.49 -23.04
C ASP A 452 6.89 -27.63 -23.79
N THR A 453 7.51 -28.82 -23.86
CA THR A 453 6.99 -29.98 -24.62
C THR A 453 5.79 -30.68 -23.95
N ASN A 454 5.52 -30.35 -22.69
CA ASN A 454 4.52 -31.03 -21.85
C ASN A 454 3.29 -30.19 -21.48
N SER A 455 3.23 -28.90 -21.85
CA SER A 455 1.99 -28.14 -21.67
C SER A 455 0.98 -28.52 -22.76
N SER A 456 -0.27 -28.77 -22.37
CA SER A 456 -1.36 -29.06 -23.31
C SER A 456 -1.72 -27.85 -24.19
N GLU A 457 -1.20 -26.67 -23.86
CA GLU A 457 -1.39 -25.42 -24.60
C GLU A 457 -0.32 -25.19 -25.69
N ALA A 458 0.88 -25.78 -25.56
CA ALA A 458 1.94 -25.67 -26.58
C ALA A 458 1.65 -26.45 -27.87
N ARG A 459 0.72 -27.43 -27.84
CA ARG A 459 0.45 -28.32 -28.99
C ARG A 459 -0.35 -27.68 -30.14
N THR A 460 -0.88 -26.47 -29.96
CA THR A 460 -1.71 -25.78 -30.97
C THR A 460 -1.03 -24.58 -31.63
N PHE A 461 0.18 -24.22 -31.22
CA PHE A 461 0.92 -23.10 -31.80
C PHE A 461 2.30 -23.57 -32.24
N SER A 462 2.75 -23.12 -33.42
CA SER A 462 4.12 -23.39 -33.85
C SER A 462 5.08 -22.78 -32.83
N PRO A 463 6.06 -23.52 -32.28
CA PRO A 463 7.16 -22.86 -31.59
C PRO A 463 7.79 -21.84 -32.54
N SER A 464 8.24 -20.71 -32.00
CA SER A 464 9.11 -19.82 -32.77
C SER A 464 10.35 -20.62 -33.19
N ALA A 465 10.75 -20.47 -34.45
CA ALA A 465 11.85 -21.25 -35.03
C ALA A 465 13.24 -20.75 -34.59
N ASP A 466 13.36 -20.24 -33.36
CA ASP A 466 14.61 -19.80 -32.75
C ASP A 466 15.11 -20.81 -31.70
N ALA A 467 16.44 -20.87 -31.49
CA ALA A 467 17.11 -21.97 -30.81
C ALA A 467 17.00 -21.97 -29.26
N TYR A 468 15.99 -21.27 -28.73
CA TYR A 468 15.85 -20.94 -27.31
C TYR A 468 14.62 -21.61 -26.68
N PRO A 469 14.70 -22.08 -25.43
CA PRO A 469 13.63 -22.84 -24.78
C PRO A 469 12.43 -21.98 -24.36
N ASP A 470 12.70 -20.83 -23.74
CA ASP A 470 11.69 -19.85 -23.35
C ASP A 470 11.34 -18.94 -24.54
N PRO A 471 10.10 -18.46 -24.71
CA PRO A 471 9.74 -17.52 -25.78
C PRO A 471 10.31 -16.11 -25.50
N ALA A 472 10.51 -15.32 -26.56
CA ALA A 472 10.76 -13.89 -26.43
C ALA A 472 9.46 -13.18 -26.03
N ILE A 473 9.43 -12.55 -24.85
CA ILE A 473 8.20 -11.95 -24.30
C ILE A 473 8.15 -10.42 -24.39
N TRP A 474 9.21 -9.76 -24.84
CA TRP A 474 9.16 -8.35 -25.20
C TRP A 474 9.93 -8.03 -26.48
N THR A 475 9.34 -7.13 -27.26
CA THR A 475 9.95 -6.48 -28.44
C THR A 475 9.72 -4.97 -28.44
N HIS A 476 8.76 -4.51 -27.62
CA HIS A 476 8.35 -3.12 -27.51
C HIS A 476 8.23 -2.70 -26.05
N LEU A 477 8.41 -1.40 -25.81
CA LEU A 477 8.27 -0.73 -24.53
C LEU A 477 7.12 0.29 -24.64
N LEU A 478 6.16 0.21 -23.72
CA LEU A 478 5.04 1.14 -23.58
C LEU A 478 5.31 2.07 -22.40
N SER A 479 5.61 3.33 -22.68
CA SER A 479 5.89 4.36 -21.69
C SER A 479 4.76 5.38 -21.60
N PHE A 480 4.55 5.93 -20.42
CA PHE A 480 3.62 7.03 -20.18
C PHE A 480 4.29 8.37 -20.54
N ASP A 481 3.55 9.28 -21.16
CA ASP A 481 3.99 10.65 -21.39
C ASP A 481 3.72 11.50 -20.14
N GLY A 482 4.78 11.97 -19.48
CA GLY A 482 4.72 12.79 -18.26
C GLY A 482 4.05 14.15 -18.40
N ASN A 483 3.69 14.59 -19.62
CA ASN A 483 2.85 15.76 -19.85
C ASN A 483 1.37 15.52 -19.52
N PHE A 484 0.95 14.26 -19.40
CA PHE A 484 -0.42 13.89 -19.01
C PHE A 484 -0.56 13.76 -17.49
N SER A 485 -1.77 14.00 -16.99
CA SER A 485 -2.03 13.95 -15.54
C SER A 485 -2.03 12.51 -15.03
N ARG A 486 -1.62 12.31 -13.76
CA ARG A 486 -1.46 10.97 -13.15
C ARG A 486 -2.73 10.13 -13.18
N ASP A 487 -3.92 10.72 -13.08
CA ASP A 487 -5.21 10.00 -13.21
C ASP A 487 -5.41 9.35 -14.59
N GLN A 488 -4.69 9.81 -15.60
CA GLN A 488 -4.73 9.27 -16.96
C GLN A 488 -3.76 8.09 -17.15
N TYR A 489 -2.87 7.85 -16.18
CA TYR A 489 -2.04 6.64 -16.08
C TYR A 489 -2.92 5.47 -15.63
N VAL A 490 -3.49 4.74 -16.60
CA VAL A 490 -4.37 3.58 -16.31
C VAL A 490 -3.90 2.35 -17.06
N VAL A 491 -3.23 1.46 -16.33
CA VAL A 491 -2.80 0.13 -16.80
C VAL A 491 -3.97 -0.85 -16.72
N GLN A 492 -4.36 -1.44 -17.86
CA GLN A 492 -5.45 -2.40 -17.94
C GLN A 492 -4.93 -3.83 -17.78
N ALA A 493 -5.59 -4.64 -16.95
CA ALA A 493 -5.43 -6.09 -16.95
C ALA A 493 -6.40 -6.73 -17.95
N PHE A 494 -5.90 -7.53 -18.89
CA PHE A 494 -6.74 -8.22 -19.87
C PHE A 494 -6.12 -9.54 -20.35
N THR A 495 -6.88 -10.28 -21.16
CA THR A 495 -6.42 -11.54 -21.78
C THR A 495 -6.42 -11.40 -23.30
N THR A 496 -5.36 -11.88 -23.96
CA THR A 496 -5.23 -11.93 -25.42
C THR A 496 -4.50 -13.22 -25.83
N PRO A 497 -4.74 -13.81 -27.01
CA PRO A 497 -3.87 -14.85 -27.54
C PRO A 497 -2.51 -14.26 -27.96
N LEU A 498 -1.44 -15.03 -27.75
CA LEU A 498 -0.11 -14.81 -28.28
C LEU A 498 0.41 -16.10 -28.94
N ASN A 499 1.45 -15.99 -29.76
CA ASN A 499 2.05 -17.12 -30.51
C ASN A 499 2.53 -18.30 -29.65
N PHE A 500 2.66 -18.13 -28.34
CA PHE A 500 3.06 -19.18 -27.39
C PHE A 500 2.05 -19.40 -26.24
N THR A 501 0.89 -18.72 -26.24
CA THR A 501 -0.12 -18.86 -25.18
C THR A 501 -1.51 -18.43 -25.66
N ALA A 502 -2.47 -19.34 -25.67
CA ALA A 502 -3.85 -19.08 -26.13
C ALA A 502 -4.61 -18.02 -25.31
N LYS A 503 -4.25 -17.83 -24.04
CA LYS A 503 -4.94 -16.94 -23.09
C LYS A 503 -3.93 -16.18 -22.22
N GLN A 504 -3.02 -15.43 -22.83
CA GLN A 504 -2.04 -14.66 -22.09
C GLN A 504 -2.71 -13.54 -21.27
N LYS A 505 -2.41 -13.48 -19.97
CA LYS A 505 -2.77 -12.33 -19.12
C LYS A 505 -1.76 -11.21 -19.29
N CYS A 506 -2.21 -10.08 -19.81
CA CYS A 506 -1.43 -8.90 -20.12
C CYS A 506 -1.72 -7.75 -19.16
N PHE A 507 -0.73 -6.89 -18.95
CA PHE A 507 -0.89 -5.53 -18.45
C PHE A 507 -0.60 -4.55 -19.59
N GLY A 508 -1.35 -3.45 -19.70
CA GLY A 508 -1.12 -2.46 -20.75
C GLY A 508 -2.40 -1.82 -21.25
N ARG A 509 -2.57 -1.76 -22.57
CA ARG A 509 -3.70 -1.07 -23.21
C ARG A 509 -4.30 -1.94 -24.32
N ARG A 510 -5.63 -2.16 -24.28
CA ARG A 510 -6.35 -2.92 -25.32
C ARG A 510 -6.41 -2.24 -26.69
N SER A 511 -6.11 -0.95 -26.77
CA SER A 511 -6.00 -0.22 -28.03
C SER A 511 -5.08 0.98 -27.86
N LEU A 512 -3.95 0.98 -28.55
CA LEU A 512 -2.99 2.08 -28.57
C LEU A 512 -3.61 3.36 -29.17
N ARG A 513 -4.46 3.21 -30.20
CA ARG A 513 -5.17 4.32 -30.85
C ARG A 513 -6.02 5.17 -29.90
N TYR A 514 -6.58 4.56 -28.86
CA TYR A 514 -7.38 5.25 -27.82
C TYR A 514 -6.59 5.47 -26.52
N SER A 515 -5.27 5.55 -26.63
CA SER A 515 -4.35 5.70 -25.49
C SER A 515 -3.22 6.70 -25.81
N PRO A 516 -3.53 7.95 -26.20
CA PRO A 516 -2.53 8.93 -26.64
C PRO A 516 -1.51 9.31 -25.55
N GLN A 517 -1.84 9.08 -24.28
CA GLN A 517 -0.94 9.29 -23.14
C GLN A 517 0.14 8.22 -22.98
N PHE A 518 0.13 7.18 -23.82
CA PHE A 518 1.16 6.17 -23.88
C PHE A 518 1.82 6.12 -25.26
N HIS A 519 3.14 6.14 -25.29
CA HIS A 519 3.93 5.94 -26.50
C HIS A 519 4.58 4.56 -26.52
N VAL A 520 4.79 4.03 -27.73
CA VAL A 520 5.43 2.73 -27.95
C VAL A 520 6.76 2.94 -28.67
N GLN A 521 7.81 2.33 -28.14
CA GLN A 521 9.16 2.30 -28.74
C GLN A 521 9.57 0.84 -28.97
N ALA A 522 10.33 0.56 -30.03
CA ALA A 522 10.93 -0.75 -30.22
C ALA A 522 12.13 -0.93 -29.28
N VAL A 523 12.25 -2.09 -28.64
CA VAL A 523 13.38 -2.40 -27.74
C VAL A 523 14.69 -2.53 -28.54
N ALA A 524 14.60 -2.80 -29.85
CA ALA A 524 15.73 -2.81 -30.77
C ALA A 524 16.48 -1.46 -30.87
N ASP A 525 15.81 -0.34 -30.57
CA ASP A 525 16.38 1.00 -30.62
C ASP A 525 17.01 1.44 -29.28
N LEU A 526 17.02 0.55 -28.27
CA LEU A 526 17.49 0.82 -26.91
C LEU A 526 18.86 0.18 -26.65
N SER A 527 19.62 0.73 -25.70
CA SER A 527 20.96 0.25 -25.34
C SER A 527 21.01 -1.18 -24.78
N PHE A 528 19.86 -1.77 -24.47
CA PHE A 528 19.69 -3.13 -23.96
C PHE A 528 18.92 -4.04 -24.92
N ALA A 529 18.93 -3.75 -26.23
CA ALA A 529 18.22 -4.50 -27.28
C ALA A 529 18.44 -6.03 -27.23
N HIS A 530 19.65 -6.48 -26.86
CA HIS A 530 20.01 -7.91 -26.84
C HIS A 530 19.61 -8.64 -25.55
N LEU A 531 19.27 -7.92 -24.48
CA LEU A 531 19.10 -8.48 -23.13
C LEU A 531 18.05 -9.60 -23.06
N GLU A 532 16.98 -9.55 -23.86
CA GLU A 532 15.99 -10.64 -23.91
C GLU A 532 16.59 -11.95 -24.43
N THR A 533 17.49 -11.87 -25.41
CA THR A 533 18.16 -13.03 -25.99
C THR A 533 19.18 -13.60 -25.01
N ASP A 534 19.98 -12.73 -24.38
CA ASP A 534 20.98 -13.13 -23.38
C ASP A 534 20.33 -13.84 -22.19
N LEU A 535 19.22 -13.30 -21.67
CA LEU A 535 18.46 -13.92 -20.57
C LEU A 535 17.93 -15.32 -20.91
N ARG A 536 17.39 -15.50 -22.12
CA ARG A 536 16.89 -16.81 -22.61
C ARG A 536 18.03 -17.81 -22.79
N GLN A 537 19.19 -17.36 -23.24
CA GLN A 537 20.41 -18.16 -23.34
C GLN A 537 20.94 -18.57 -21.96
N PHE A 538 21.07 -17.64 -21.02
CA PHE A 538 21.53 -17.95 -19.67
C PHE A 538 20.56 -18.86 -18.90
N ALA A 539 19.25 -18.72 -19.09
CA ALA A 539 18.26 -19.62 -18.48
C ALA A 539 18.39 -21.06 -18.99
N LYS A 540 18.72 -21.24 -20.27
CA LYS A 540 19.03 -22.54 -20.88
C LYS A 540 20.29 -23.16 -20.25
N GLU A 541 21.38 -22.39 -20.17
CA GLU A 541 22.63 -22.80 -19.48
C GLU A 541 22.37 -23.24 -18.04
N ALA A 542 21.53 -22.51 -17.30
CA ALA A 542 21.13 -22.87 -15.94
C ALA A 542 20.43 -24.23 -15.85
N THR A 543 19.67 -24.62 -16.87
CA THR A 543 19.02 -25.93 -16.94
C THR A 543 20.01 -27.03 -17.30
N GLU A 544 20.96 -26.77 -18.20
CA GLU A 544 22.04 -27.70 -18.54
C GLU A 544 22.92 -27.99 -17.30
N LEU A 545 23.31 -26.95 -16.54
CA LEU A 545 24.03 -27.05 -15.25
C LEU A 545 23.23 -27.68 -14.09
N TYR A 546 21.93 -27.89 -14.27
CA TYR A 546 21.10 -28.62 -13.30
C TYR A 546 21.02 -30.12 -13.63
N LEU A 547 21.18 -30.49 -14.91
CA LEU A 547 21.13 -31.87 -15.38
C LEU A 547 22.47 -32.60 -15.23
N HIS A 548 23.58 -31.86 -15.28
CA HIS A 548 24.94 -32.36 -15.09
C HIS A 548 25.41 -32.22 -13.62
#